data_AF-A0A5E7RIM3-F1
#
_entry.id   AF-A0A5E7RIM3-F1
#
_cell.length_a   1.000
_cell.length_b   1.000
_cell.length_c   1.000
_cell.angle_alpha   90.00
_cell.angle_beta   90.00
_cell.angle_gamma   90.00
#
_symmetry.space_group_name_H-M   'P 1'
#
loop_
_entity.id
_entity.type
_entity.pdbx_description
1 polymer ?
#
loop_
_entity_poly.entity_id
_entity_poly.type
_entity_poly.pdbx_seq_one_letter_code
_entity_poly.pdbx_strand_id
1 'polypeptide(L)'
;MKWLKGLVLGAIFLVVGASALGLYYVLPRHEVVLITGVEVKRVDNDGVINAENPADGPTRDVYFINTEDPDTKQVVVYRNEDTGWSFPWYFKFDSADVQAKAQGYSRDAQQLALIRYYGWRIKILSVFPNITHIEATTSRNQPFPWFNTIFFGVTTLLLLVVAVVVRRRLKRRGDMAMN
;
A
#
# COMPACT_ATOMS: atom_id res chain seq x y z
N MET A 1 -25.99 24.90 -20.93
CA MET A 1 -25.57 23.70 -20.15
C MET A 1 -24.06 23.40 -20.20
N LYS A 2 -23.17 24.40 -20.37
CA LYS A 2 -21.70 24.16 -20.33
C LYS A 2 -21.20 23.89 -18.90
N TRP A 3 -21.80 24.56 -17.92
CA TRP A 3 -21.43 24.41 -16.51
C TRP A 3 -21.76 23.03 -15.94
N LEU A 4 -22.91 22.45 -16.29
CA LEU A 4 -23.28 21.09 -15.88
C LEU A 4 -22.31 20.03 -16.42
N LYS A 5 -21.85 20.17 -17.68
CA LYS A 5 -20.82 19.30 -18.26
C LYS A 5 -19.48 19.43 -17.51
N GLY A 6 -19.11 20.66 -17.13
CA GLY A 6 -17.92 20.93 -16.32
C GLY A 6 -17.99 20.28 -14.93
N LEU A 7 -19.13 20.37 -14.26
CA LEU A 7 -19.36 19.72 -12.95
C LEU A 7 -19.26 18.19 -13.04
N VAL A 8 -19.88 17.59 -14.06
CA VAL A 8 -19.81 16.14 -14.27
C VAL A 8 -18.38 15.69 -14.55
N LEU A 9 -17.64 16.40 -15.40
CA LEU A 9 -16.23 16.10 -15.68
C LEU A 9 -15.36 16.27 -14.43
N GLY A 10 -15.59 17.32 -13.64
CA GLY A 10 -14.90 17.54 -12.38
C GLY A 10 -15.15 16.42 -11.37
N ALA A 11 -16.39 15.96 -11.23
CA ALA A 11 -16.73 14.84 -10.35
C ALA A 11 -16.06 13.52 -10.81
N ILE A 12 -16.07 13.24 -12.11
CA ILE A 12 -15.38 12.07 -12.68
C ILE A 12 -13.87 12.14 -12.38
N PHE A 13 -13.26 13.30 -12.61
CA PHE A 13 -11.84 13.51 -12.33
C PHE A 13 -11.50 13.25 -10.85
N LEU A 14 -12.31 13.76 -9.93
CA LEU A 14 -12.12 13.52 -8.49
C LEU A 14 -12.22 12.04 -8.12
N VAL A 15 -13.22 11.33 -8.65
CA VAL A 15 -13.39 9.89 -8.38
C VAL A 15 -12.21 9.09 -8.93
N VAL A 16 -11.76 9.38 -10.15
CA VAL A 16 -10.61 8.71 -10.77
C VAL A 16 -9.33 9.02 -9.99
N GLY A 17 -9.12 10.28 -9.61
CA GLY A 17 -7.95 10.71 -8.83
C GLY A 17 -7.91 10.05 -7.44
N ALA A 18 -9.03 10.06 -6.71
CA ALA A 18 -9.14 9.40 -5.42
C ALA A 18 -8.91 7.89 -5.51
N SER A 19 -9.46 7.24 -6.56
CA SER A 19 -9.25 5.82 -6.81
C SER A 19 -7.78 5.50 -7.11
N ALA A 20 -7.12 6.32 -7.93
CA ALA A 20 -5.70 6.15 -8.24
C ALA A 20 -4.81 6.33 -6.99
N LEU A 21 -5.10 7.34 -6.16
CA LEU A 21 -4.41 7.54 -4.88
C LEU A 21 -4.65 6.38 -3.91
N GLY A 22 -5.89 5.90 -3.81
CA GLY A 22 -6.25 4.74 -3.00
C GLY A 22 -5.48 3.49 -3.44
N LEU A 23 -5.44 3.22 -4.75
CA LEU A 23 -4.65 2.12 -5.32
C LEU A 23 -3.16 2.28 -5.03
N TYR A 24 -2.60 3.49 -5.18
CA TYR A 24 -1.19 3.73 -4.86
C TYR A 24 -0.85 3.52 -3.38
N TYR A 25 -1.82 3.79 -2.49
CA TYR A 25 -1.66 3.52 -1.07
C TYR A 25 -1.72 2.01 -0.77
N VAL A 26 -2.66 1.27 -1.37
CA VAL A 26 -2.90 -0.13 -0.97
C VAL A 26 -2.09 -1.15 -1.75
N LEU A 27 -1.69 -0.88 -2.99
CA LEU A 27 -1.00 -1.86 -3.84
C LEU A 27 0.41 -2.16 -3.32
N PRO A 28 0.86 -3.41 -3.45
CA PRO A 28 2.13 -3.84 -2.90
C PRO A 28 3.29 -3.22 -3.69
N ARG A 29 4.32 -2.81 -2.97
CA ARG A 29 5.59 -2.32 -3.50
C ARG A 29 6.73 -3.09 -2.86
N HIS A 30 7.86 -3.12 -3.55
CA HIS A 30 9.05 -3.83 -3.12
C HIS A 30 10.19 -2.84 -2.93
N GLU A 31 11.04 -3.10 -1.95
CA GLU A 31 12.23 -2.29 -1.70
C GLU A 31 13.32 -3.18 -1.11
N VAL A 32 14.55 -2.92 -1.50
CA VAL A 32 15.72 -3.61 -0.95
C VAL A 32 16.34 -2.68 0.08
N VAL A 33 16.42 -3.14 1.31
CA VAL A 33 16.82 -2.32 2.45
C VAL A 33 17.82 -3.05 3.34
N LEU A 34 18.60 -2.30 4.11
CA LEU A 34 19.29 -2.79 5.28
C LEU A 34 18.35 -2.67 6.47
N ILE A 35 18.26 -3.71 7.30
CA ILE A 35 17.48 -3.64 8.54
C ILE A 35 18.42 -3.19 9.64
N THR A 36 18.09 -2.07 10.28
CA THR A 36 18.95 -1.46 11.30
C THR A 36 18.49 -1.78 12.72
N GLY A 37 17.24 -2.24 12.87
CA GLY A 37 16.72 -2.70 14.14
C GLY A 37 15.22 -2.96 14.08
N VAL A 38 14.68 -3.45 15.18
CA VAL A 38 13.26 -3.66 15.35
C VAL A 38 12.82 -3.20 16.73
N GLU A 39 11.56 -2.83 16.86
CA GLU A 39 10.97 -2.41 18.13
C GLU A 39 9.51 -2.89 18.21
N VAL A 40 8.97 -2.94 19.43
CA VAL A 40 7.55 -3.20 19.67
C VAL A 40 7.01 -2.03 20.46
N LYS A 41 5.92 -1.44 19.99
CA LYS A 41 5.28 -0.32 20.67
C LYS A 41 3.81 -0.63 20.88
N ARG A 42 3.27 -0.16 22.00
CA ARG A 42 1.84 -0.21 22.25
C ARG A 42 1.15 0.95 21.53
N VAL A 43 0.08 0.64 20.82
CA VAL A 43 -0.63 1.53 19.91
C VAL A 43 -2.13 1.42 20.16
N ASP A 44 -2.83 2.54 20.16
CA ASP A 44 -4.29 2.63 20.21
C ASP A 44 -4.85 3.13 18.86
N ASN A 45 -6.01 3.78 18.84
CA ASN A 45 -6.59 4.32 17.62
C ASN A 45 -5.94 5.64 17.19
N ASP A 46 -5.42 6.40 18.15
CA ASP A 46 -4.84 7.73 17.93
C ASP A 46 -3.33 7.65 17.66
N GLY A 47 -2.68 6.55 18.04
CA GLY A 47 -1.36 6.19 17.56
C GLY A 47 -0.51 5.50 18.61
N VAL A 48 0.79 5.74 18.56
CA VAL A 48 1.74 5.20 19.53
C VAL A 48 1.47 5.83 20.89
N ILE A 49 1.32 5.01 21.92
CA ILE A 49 1.05 5.47 23.27
C ILE A 49 2.32 6.07 23.86
N ASN A 50 2.21 7.31 24.35
CA ASN A 50 3.30 8.06 24.96
C ASN A 50 2.71 9.14 25.91
N ALA A 51 3.55 10.07 26.40
CA ALA A 51 3.10 11.12 27.31
C ALA A 51 2.11 12.12 26.66
N GLU A 52 2.19 12.31 25.35
CA GLU A 52 1.34 13.22 24.57
C GLU A 52 0.06 12.52 24.08
N ASN A 53 0.10 11.20 23.89
CA ASN A 53 -1.04 10.33 23.60
C ASN A 53 -1.19 9.23 24.67
N PRO A 54 -1.80 9.55 25.84
CA PRO A 54 -2.11 8.55 26.85
C PRO A 54 -3.16 7.56 26.34
N ALA A 55 -3.05 6.30 26.75
CA ALA A 55 -4.00 5.26 26.36
C ALA A 55 -5.43 5.61 26.81
N ASP A 56 -6.37 5.67 25.85
CA ASP A 56 -7.77 6.03 26.09
C ASP A 56 -8.77 4.94 25.67
N GLY A 57 -8.26 3.79 25.20
CA GLY A 57 -9.08 2.69 24.69
C GLY A 57 -8.32 1.37 24.53
N PRO A 58 -8.87 0.42 23.75
CA PRO A 58 -8.21 -0.83 23.45
C PRO A 58 -6.85 -0.59 22.78
N THR A 59 -5.83 -1.26 23.28
CA THR A 59 -4.47 -1.15 22.79
C THR A 59 -4.04 -2.44 22.12
N ARG A 60 -3.08 -2.33 21.21
CA ARG A 60 -2.43 -3.47 20.55
C ARG A 60 -0.94 -3.23 20.48
N ASP A 61 -0.18 -4.32 20.50
CA ASP A 61 1.26 -4.26 20.31
C ASP A 61 1.54 -4.30 18.81
N VAL A 62 2.25 -3.29 18.32
CA VAL A 62 2.63 -3.14 16.92
C VAL A 62 4.14 -3.27 16.80
N TYR A 63 4.54 -4.21 15.93
CA TYR A 63 5.92 -4.36 15.54
C TYR A 63 6.33 -3.25 14.58
N PHE A 64 7.50 -2.66 14.81
CA PHE A 64 8.14 -1.76 13.87
C PHE A 64 9.51 -2.28 13.47
N ILE A 65 9.86 -2.05 12.21
CA ILE A 65 11.11 -2.46 11.58
C ILE A 65 11.77 -1.19 11.03
N ASN A 66 12.96 -0.90 11.55
CA ASN A 66 13.77 0.23 11.13
C ASN A 66 14.63 -0.21 9.94
N THR A 67 14.58 0.56 8.86
CA THR A 67 15.29 0.24 7.64
C THR A 67 16.08 1.43 7.12
N GLU A 68 17.18 1.15 6.44
CA GLU A 68 18.00 2.12 5.72
C GLU A 68 18.10 1.69 4.26
N ASP A 69 17.85 2.63 3.35
CA ASP A 69 18.11 2.42 1.94
C ASP A 69 19.63 2.28 1.70
N PRO A 70 20.08 1.21 1.03
CA PRO A 70 21.48 0.84 1.00
C PRO A 70 22.34 1.77 0.14
N ASP A 71 21.72 2.63 -0.70
CA ASP A 71 22.39 3.55 -1.61
C ASP A 71 22.25 5.01 -1.14
N THR A 72 21.03 5.45 -0.84
CA THR A 72 20.69 6.83 -0.46
C THR A 72 20.83 7.10 1.03
N LYS A 73 20.96 6.06 1.86
CA LYS A 73 21.00 6.16 3.34
C LYS A 73 19.73 6.73 3.95
N GLN A 74 18.63 6.75 3.19
CA GLN A 74 17.35 7.20 3.68
C GLN A 74 16.80 6.20 4.70
N VAL A 75 16.45 6.71 5.88
CA VAL A 75 15.80 5.90 6.92
C VAL A 75 14.28 5.93 6.75
N VAL A 76 13.69 4.74 6.73
CA VAL A 76 12.24 4.53 6.76
C VAL A 76 11.92 3.55 7.87
N VAL A 77 10.85 3.82 8.60
CA VAL A 77 10.33 2.91 9.62
C VAL A 77 9.03 2.34 9.08
N TYR A 78 8.94 1.03 9.12
CA TYR A 78 7.77 0.28 8.72
C TYR A 78 7.08 -0.28 9.96
N ARG A 79 5.75 -0.33 9.94
CA ARG A 79 5.01 -1.19 10.86
C ARG A 79 4.88 -2.59 10.26
N ASN A 80 4.65 -3.58 11.09
CA ASN A 80 4.45 -4.97 10.71
C ASN A 80 3.27 -5.53 11.52
N GLU A 81 2.07 -5.23 11.04
CA GLU A 81 0.82 -5.75 11.61
C GLU A 81 0.27 -6.86 10.71
N ASP A 82 -0.49 -7.76 11.31
CA ASP A 82 -1.29 -8.72 10.56
C ASP A 82 -2.46 -8.01 9.91
N THR A 83 -2.60 -8.17 8.60
CA THR A 83 -3.78 -7.68 7.89
C THR A 83 -4.98 -8.56 8.20
N GLY A 84 -4.75 -9.85 8.47
CA GLY A 84 -5.78 -10.82 8.70
C GLY A 84 -6.86 -10.80 7.61
N TRP A 85 -8.10 -10.63 8.03
CA TRP A 85 -9.26 -10.51 7.14
C TRP A 85 -9.62 -9.05 6.81
N SER A 86 -8.87 -8.09 7.34
CA SER A 86 -9.11 -6.67 7.12
C SER A 86 -8.55 -6.21 5.79
N PHE A 87 -9.08 -5.09 5.30
CA PHE A 87 -8.58 -4.45 4.09
C PHE A 87 -7.25 -3.70 4.38
N PRO A 88 -6.24 -3.75 3.49
CA PRO A 88 -6.18 -4.53 2.25
C PRO A 88 -6.01 -6.03 2.53
N TRP A 89 -6.80 -6.85 1.82
CA TRP A 89 -6.93 -8.30 2.03
C TRP A 89 -5.70 -9.10 1.59
N TYR A 90 -4.57 -8.84 2.24
CA TYR A 90 -3.32 -9.58 2.03
C TYR A 90 -3.29 -10.92 2.79
N PHE A 91 -4.25 -11.16 3.69
CA PHE A 91 -4.34 -12.40 4.47
C PHE A 91 -3.03 -12.75 5.17
N LYS A 92 -2.42 -11.74 5.79
CA LYS A 92 -1.18 -11.88 6.56
C LYS A 92 -1.49 -12.18 8.01
N PHE A 93 -0.86 -13.22 8.55
CA PHE A 93 -1.04 -13.73 9.93
C PHE A 93 0.30 -14.09 10.61
N ASP A 94 1.43 -13.70 10.01
CA ASP A 94 2.79 -14.11 10.40
C ASP A 94 3.65 -12.91 10.84
N SER A 95 3.04 -11.86 11.42
CA SER A 95 3.75 -10.67 11.89
C SER A 95 4.93 -10.99 12.82
N ALA A 96 4.75 -11.91 13.78
CA ALA A 96 5.80 -12.32 14.70
C ALA A 96 7.00 -12.98 13.97
N ASP A 97 6.74 -13.79 12.94
CA ASP A 97 7.79 -14.45 12.16
C ASP A 97 8.56 -13.46 11.29
N VAL A 98 7.84 -12.53 10.64
CA VAL A 98 8.44 -11.40 9.90
C VAL A 98 9.33 -10.57 10.83
N GLN A 99 8.87 -10.31 12.05
CA GLN A 99 9.63 -9.58 13.06
C GLN A 99 10.90 -10.33 13.48
N ALA A 100 10.80 -11.64 13.72
CA ALA A 100 11.93 -12.48 14.07
C ALA A 100 12.99 -12.52 12.96
N LYS A 101 12.58 -12.64 11.70
CA LYS A 101 13.48 -12.54 10.54
C LYS A 101 14.18 -11.19 10.48
N ALA A 102 13.42 -10.10 10.64
CA ALA A 102 13.96 -8.75 10.64
C ALA A 102 15.02 -8.53 11.73
N GLN A 103 14.74 -9.00 12.96
CA GLN A 103 15.70 -8.98 14.06
C GLN A 103 16.96 -9.81 13.77
N GLY A 104 16.82 -10.93 13.05
CA GLY A 104 17.94 -11.74 12.59
C GLY A 104 18.82 -10.98 11.60
N TYR A 105 18.21 -10.35 10.59
CA TYR A 105 18.93 -9.58 9.57
C TYR A 105 19.61 -8.34 10.15
N SER A 106 19.04 -7.71 11.17
CA SER A 106 19.64 -6.53 11.81
C SER A 106 20.97 -6.79 12.54
N ARG A 107 21.37 -8.05 12.69
CA ARG A 107 22.63 -8.44 13.34
C ARG A 107 23.83 -8.29 12.41
N ASP A 108 23.59 -8.27 11.10
CA ASP A 108 24.62 -8.07 10.08
C ASP A 108 24.32 -6.78 9.30
N ALA A 109 25.17 -5.78 9.48
CA ALA A 109 25.03 -4.47 8.84
C ALA A 109 25.17 -4.51 7.31
N GLN A 110 25.62 -5.63 6.73
CA GLN A 110 25.72 -5.82 5.27
C GLN A 110 24.58 -6.68 4.71
N GLN A 111 23.76 -7.31 5.55
CA GLN A 111 22.66 -8.17 5.10
C GLN A 111 21.52 -7.33 4.50
N LEU A 112 21.32 -7.46 3.18
CA LEU A 112 20.17 -6.86 2.50
C LEU A 112 18.91 -7.71 2.70
N ALA A 113 17.78 -7.03 2.82
CA ALA A 113 16.46 -7.63 2.88
C ALA A 113 15.58 -7.04 1.79
N LEU A 114 14.89 -7.91 1.05
CA LEU A 114 13.80 -7.52 0.18
C LEU A 114 12.52 -7.49 1.01
N ILE A 115 11.93 -6.31 1.15
CA ILE A 115 10.64 -6.13 1.80
C ILE A 115 9.54 -5.94 0.76
N ARG A 116 8.35 -6.46 1.06
CA ARG A 116 7.11 -6.12 0.36
C ARG A 116 6.20 -5.34 1.31
N TYR A 117 5.75 -4.16 0.92
CA TYR A 117 4.94 -3.30 1.79
C TYR A 117 3.84 -2.56 1.03
N TYR A 118 2.92 -1.95 1.78
CA TYR A 118 1.95 -0.98 1.26
C TYR A 118 1.85 0.23 2.21
N GLY A 119 1.21 1.30 1.73
CA GLY A 119 1.01 2.55 2.48
C GLY A 119 2.14 3.56 2.31
N TRP A 120 1.97 4.75 2.86
CA TRP A 120 2.95 5.83 2.77
C TRP A 120 3.60 6.10 4.13
N ARG A 121 4.84 6.58 4.09
CA ARG A 121 5.48 7.19 5.25
C ARG A 121 5.14 8.67 5.27
N ILE A 122 4.33 9.10 6.25
CA ILE A 122 4.03 10.52 6.49
C ILE A 122 4.51 10.88 7.89
N LYS A 123 5.64 11.58 7.97
CA LYS A 123 6.33 11.86 9.24
C LYS A 123 5.50 12.70 10.21
N ILE A 124 4.86 13.76 9.70
CA ILE A 124 4.10 14.71 10.52
C ILE A 124 2.81 14.13 11.11
N LEU A 125 2.31 13.04 10.53
CA LEU A 125 1.10 12.34 10.96
C LEU A 125 1.40 10.98 11.59
N SER A 126 2.68 10.67 11.85
CA SER A 126 3.09 9.36 12.36
C SER A 126 2.50 8.17 11.58
N VAL A 127 2.34 8.31 10.26
CA VAL A 127 1.82 7.22 9.41
C VAL A 127 3.01 6.38 8.94
N PHE A 128 2.93 5.09 9.20
CA PHE A 128 3.96 4.11 8.85
C PHE A 128 3.42 3.12 7.80
N PRO A 129 4.15 2.89 6.71
CA PRO A 129 3.83 1.83 5.76
C PRO A 129 3.88 0.45 6.44
N ASN A 130 3.05 -0.49 6.00
CA ASN A 130 2.96 -1.82 6.59
C ASN A 130 3.70 -2.87 5.75
N ILE A 131 4.63 -3.60 6.36
CA ILE A 131 5.31 -4.74 5.73
C ILE A 131 4.39 -5.95 5.70
N THR A 132 4.37 -6.60 4.53
CA THR A 132 3.59 -7.81 4.26
C THR A 132 4.46 -9.05 4.05
N HIS A 133 5.75 -8.88 3.76
CA HIS A 133 6.70 -9.97 3.57
C HIS A 133 8.13 -9.46 3.69
N ILE A 134 9.02 -10.33 4.13
CA ILE A 134 10.45 -10.06 4.24
C ILE A 134 11.27 -11.30 3.87
N GLU A 135 12.32 -11.10 3.09
CA GLU A 135 13.28 -12.15 2.74
C GLU A 135 14.69 -11.59 2.61
N ALA A 136 15.69 -12.42 2.91
CA ALA A 136 17.08 -12.09 2.66
C ALA A 136 17.35 -12.03 1.15
N THR A 137 18.16 -11.07 0.73
CA THR A 137 18.62 -10.96 -0.66
C THR A 137 20.09 -10.58 -0.70
N THR A 138 20.76 -10.92 -1.79
CA THR A 138 22.11 -10.43 -2.10
C THR A 138 22.09 -9.40 -3.24
N SER A 139 20.93 -9.21 -3.87
CA SER A 139 20.73 -8.28 -4.98
C SER A 139 20.20 -6.96 -4.46
N ARG A 140 20.74 -5.85 -4.97
CA ARG A 140 20.20 -4.49 -4.75
C ARG A 140 19.01 -4.16 -5.65
N ASN A 141 18.73 -4.99 -6.65
CA ASN A 141 17.67 -4.73 -7.62
C ASN A 141 16.31 -5.14 -7.07
N GLN A 142 15.32 -4.24 -7.21
CA GLN A 142 13.93 -4.54 -6.89
C GLN A 142 13.34 -5.48 -7.95
N PRO A 143 12.52 -6.47 -7.55
CA PRO A 143 11.83 -7.34 -8.49
C PRO A 143 10.79 -6.57 -9.29
N PHE A 144 10.55 -7.01 -10.53
CA PHE A 144 9.48 -6.45 -11.36
C PHE A 144 8.11 -6.64 -10.67
N PRO A 145 7.26 -5.61 -10.57
CA PRO A 145 6.02 -5.63 -9.78
C PRO A 145 4.89 -6.38 -10.51
N TRP A 146 5.07 -7.68 -10.72
CA TRP A 146 4.16 -8.54 -11.48
C TRP A 146 2.69 -8.42 -11.09
N PHE A 147 2.40 -8.40 -9.78
CA PHE A 147 1.04 -8.24 -9.28
C PHE A 147 0.40 -6.94 -9.79
N ASN A 148 1.10 -5.81 -9.66
CA ASN A 148 0.59 -4.51 -10.09
C ASN A 148 0.40 -4.49 -11.61
N THR A 149 1.35 -5.05 -12.37
CA THR A 149 1.28 -5.12 -13.84
C THR A 149 0.06 -5.93 -14.30
N ILE A 150 -0.16 -7.12 -13.73
CA ILE A 150 -1.30 -7.97 -14.06
C ILE A 150 -2.60 -7.27 -13.63
N PHE A 151 -2.64 -6.71 -12.42
CA PHE A 151 -3.80 -6.00 -11.90
C PHE A 151 -4.23 -4.85 -12.82
N PHE A 152 -3.30 -3.98 -13.22
CA PHE A 152 -3.60 -2.87 -14.12
C PHE A 152 -3.95 -3.35 -15.53
N GLY A 153 -3.27 -4.39 -16.04
CA GLY A 153 -3.57 -4.97 -17.34
C GLY A 153 -5.00 -5.52 -17.42
N VAL A 154 -5.39 -6.35 -16.45
CA VAL A 154 -6.73 -6.94 -16.36
C VAL A 154 -7.79 -5.85 -16.15
N THR A 155 -7.56 -4.91 -15.22
CA THR A 155 -8.52 -3.82 -14.96
C THR A 155 -8.73 -2.96 -16.19
N THR A 156 -7.66 -2.61 -16.91
CA THR A 156 -7.74 -1.84 -18.16
C THR A 156 -8.53 -2.60 -19.22
N LEU A 157 -8.27 -3.89 -19.40
CA LEU A 157 -9.00 -4.72 -20.35
C LEU A 157 -10.50 -4.76 -20.02
N LEU A 158 -10.86 -4.95 -18.74
CA LEU A 158 -12.24 -4.95 -18.29
C LEU A 158 -12.93 -3.60 -18.56
N LEU A 159 -12.27 -2.48 -18.27
CA LEU A 159 -12.78 -1.14 -18.55
C LEU A 159 -13.01 -0.92 -20.05
N LEU A 160 -12.10 -1.41 -20.91
CA LEU A 160 -12.26 -1.34 -22.37
C LEU A 160 -13.47 -2.17 -22.84
N VAL A 161 -13.63 -3.39 -22.34
CA VAL A 161 -14.79 -4.24 -22.67
C VAL A 161 -16.10 -3.54 -22.26
N VAL A 162 -16.18 -3.02 -21.03
CA VAL A 162 -17.34 -2.27 -20.56
C VAL A 162 -17.62 -1.05 -21.43
N ALA A 163 -16.58 -0.27 -21.76
CA ALA A 163 -16.72 0.91 -22.63
C ALA A 163 -17.26 0.54 -24.02
N VAL A 164 -16.78 -0.54 -24.63
CA VAL A 164 -17.27 -1.03 -25.93
C VAL A 164 -18.73 -1.49 -25.83
N VAL A 165 -19.09 -2.26 -24.81
CA VAL A 165 -20.46 -2.74 -24.60
C VAL A 165 -21.44 -1.58 -24.38
N VAL A 166 -21.07 -0.61 -23.54
CA VAL A 166 -21.89 0.58 -23.28
C VAL A 166 -22.05 1.41 -24.55
N ARG A 167 -20.97 1.69 -25.30
CA ARG A 167 -21.04 2.39 -26.58
C ARG A 167 -21.96 1.69 -27.58
N ARG A 168 -21.85 0.36 -27.71
CA ARG A 168 -22.72 -0.44 -28.60
C ARG A 168 -24.19 -0.36 -28.18
N ARG A 169 -24.49 -0.41 -26.88
CA ARG A 169 -25.86 -0.27 -26.36
C ARG A 169 -26.43 1.13 -26.57
N LEU A 170 -25.64 2.18 -26.36
CA LEU A 170 -26.06 3.57 -26.58
C LEU A 170 -26.36 3.83 -28.06
N LYS A 171 -25.51 3.33 -28.98
CA LYS A 171 -25.76 3.44 -30.43
C LYS A 171 -27.09 2.79 -30.83
N ARG A 172 -27.35 1.55 -30.39
CA ARG A 172 -28.61 0.84 -30.65
C ARG A 172 -29.86 1.59 -30.16
N ARG A 173 -29.79 2.28 -29.01
CA ARG A 173 -30.91 3.08 -28.49
C ARG A 173 -31.15 4.35 -29.31
N GLY A 174 -30.10 4.97 -29.83
CA GLY A 174 -30.22 6.10 -30.77
C GLY A 174 -30.88 5.69 -32.08
N ASP A 175 -30.48 4.55 -32.63
CA ASP A 175 -31.05 4.02 -33.88
C ASP A 175 -32.55 3.68 -33.74
N MET A 176 -32.99 3.16 -32.58
CA MET A 176 -34.41 2.87 -32.31
C MET A 176 -35.27 4.12 -32.02
N ALA A 177 -34.67 5.26 -31.68
CA ALA A 177 -35.41 6.50 -31.43
C ALA A 177 -35.60 7.35 -32.71
N MET A 178 -34.96 6.95 -33.81
CA MET A 178 -34.98 7.63 -35.12
C MET A 178 -35.87 6.92 -36.16
N ASN A 179 -36.38 5.72 -35.83
CA ASN A 179 -37.39 4.97 -36.57
C ASN A 179 -38.72 5.05 -35.83
#